data_AF-A0A8B6DY42-F1
#
_entry.id   AF-A0A8B6DY42-F1
#
_cell.length_a   1.000
_cell.length_b   1.000
_cell.length_c   1.000
_cell.angle_alpha   90.00
_cell.angle_beta   90.00
_cell.angle_gamma   90.00
#
_symmetry.space_group_name_H-M   'P 1'
#
loop_
_entity.id
_entity.type
_entity.pdbx_description
1 polymer ?
#
loop_
_entity_poly.entity_id
_entity_poly.type
_entity_poly.pdbx_seq_one_letter_code
_entity_poly.pdbx_strand_id
1 'polypeptide(L)' 'MGQVYQVVKQLCNKKTNRSMPIKDKQNNTLSSEKEQKERWKEHFQEVLNRKEPENTVSIDITETPLELDI' A
#
# COMPACT_ATOMS: atom_id res chain seq x y z
N MET A 1 -2.51 26.31 -29.92
CA MET A 1 -2.84 25.80 -28.57
C MET A 1 -1.64 25.05 -28.00
N GLY A 2 -0.91 25.74 -27.12
CA GLY A 2 0.09 25.27 -26.16
C GLY A 2 1.00 24.10 -26.52
N GLN A 3 2.17 24.38 -27.11
CA GLN A 3 3.30 23.43 -27.12
C GLN A 3 3.64 22.95 -25.70
N VAL A 4 3.55 23.86 -24.72
CA VAL A 4 3.70 23.58 -23.28
C VAL A 4 2.75 22.48 -22.81
N TYR A 5 1.48 22.52 -23.22
CA TYR A 5 0.49 21.50 -22.85
C TYR A 5 0.85 20.13 -23.41
N GLN A 6 1.33 20.06 -24.66
CA GLN A 6 1.75 18.79 -25.27
C GLN A 6 2.98 18.19 -24.59
N VAL A 7 3.96 19.02 -24.23
CA VAL A 7 5.18 18.59 -23.51
C VAL A 7 4.82 18.07 -22.13
N VAL A 8 4.02 18.82 -21.36
CA VAL A 8 3.57 18.39 -20.02
C VAL A 8 2.76 17.10 -20.09
N LYS A 9 1.87 16.96 -21.09
CA LYS A 9 1.13 15.72 -21.32
C LYS A 9 2.08 14.55 -21.61
N GLN A 10 3.10 14.70 -22.45
CA GLN A 10 4.03 13.59 -22.73
C GLN A 10 4.87 13.19 -21.51
N LEU A 11 5.28 14.16 -20.69
CA LEU A 11 6.06 13.91 -19.48
C LEU A 11 5.22 13.25 -18.37
N CYS A 12 4.02 13.78 -18.13
CA CYS A 12 3.17 13.35 -17.01
C CYS A 12 2.26 12.16 -17.36
N ASN A 13 2.00 11.87 -18.64
CA ASN A 13 1.11 10.77 -19.04
C ASN A 13 1.82 9.40 -19.10
N LYS A 14 3.07 9.29 -18.66
CA LYS A 14 3.69 8.00 -18.37
C LYS A 14 3.11 7.42 -17.09
N LYS A 15 1.90 6.86 -17.18
CA LYS A 15 1.40 5.94 -16.17
C LYS A 15 2.25 4.68 -16.24
N THR A 16 3.32 4.64 -15.47
CA THR A 16 4.01 3.39 -15.22
C THR A 16 3.07 2.56 -14.37
N ASN A 17 2.20 1.77 -15.00
CA ASN A 17 1.52 0.67 -14.35
C ASN A 17 2.58 -0.37 -13.99
N ARG A 18 3.40 -0.05 -12.98
CA ARG A 18 4.18 -1.04 -12.26
C ARG A 18 3.19 -1.70 -11.31
N SER A 19 2.29 -2.52 -11.88
CA SER A 19 1.60 -3.50 -11.06
C SER A 19 2.72 -4.34 -10.44
N MET A 20 2.99 -4.10 -9.16
CA MET A 20 4.02 -4.84 -8.45
C MET A 20 3.65 -6.32 -8.55
N PRO A 21 4.60 -7.22 -8.86
CA PRO A 21 4.34 -8.64 -8.85
C PRO A 21 3.82 -9.03 -7.47
N ILE A 22 2.60 -9.58 -7.41
CA ILE A 22 2.00 -10.06 -6.18
C ILE A 22 2.73 -11.34 -5.81
N LYS A 23 3.11 -11.45 -4.54
CA LYS A 23 3.79 -12.63 -4.01
C LYS A 23 2.87 -13.48 -3.15
N ASP A 24 3.07 -14.79 -3.22
CA ASP A 24 2.47 -15.73 -2.28
C ASP A 24 3.11 -15.61 -0.89
N LYS A 25 2.66 -16.45 0.06
CA LYS A 25 3.24 -16.50 1.40
C LYS A 25 4.65 -17.10 1.43
N GLN A 26 5.03 -17.84 0.40
CA GLN A 26 6.36 -18.43 0.20
C GLN A 26 7.30 -17.49 -0.57
N ASN A 27 6.88 -16.23 -0.80
CA ASN A 27 7.64 -15.19 -1.49
C ASN A 27 7.85 -15.46 -3.00
N ASN A 28 7.11 -16.39 -3.59
CA ASN A 28 7.09 -16.65 -5.03
C ASN A 28 6.19 -15.65 -5.73
N THR A 29 6.54 -15.27 -6.96
CA THR A 29 5.75 -14.34 -7.77
C THR A 29 4.58 -15.05 -8.43
N LEU A 30 3.37 -14.52 -8.24
CA LEU A 30 2.16 -15.03 -8.86
C LEU A 30 2.01 -14.46 -10.28
N SER A 31 2.10 -15.33 -11.27
CA SER A 31 2.00 -14.95 -12.69
C SER A 31 0.57 -14.95 -13.23
N SER A 32 -0.34 -15.73 -12.66
CA SER A 32 -1.72 -15.83 -13.14
C SER A 32 -2.66 -14.89 -12.41
N GLU A 33 -3.58 -14.25 -13.15
CA GLU A 33 -4.62 -13.39 -12.55
C GLU A 33 -5.51 -14.15 -11.56
N LYS A 34 -5.78 -15.44 -11.81
CA LYS A 34 -6.57 -16.29 -10.91
C LYS A 34 -5.87 -16.47 -9.57
N GLU A 35 -4.58 -16.80 -9.60
CA GLU A 35 -3.75 -16.98 -8.40
C GLU A 35 -3.63 -15.66 -7.62
N GLN A 36 -3.46 -14.54 -8.32
CA GLN A 36 -3.44 -13.22 -7.69
C GLN A 36 -4.76 -12.90 -6.99
N LYS A 37 -5.91 -13.17 -7.63
CA LYS A 37 -7.24 -12.97 -7.04
C LYS A 37 -7.47 -13.86 -5.81
N GLU A 38 -7.06 -15.12 -5.86
CA GLU A 38 -7.11 -16.04 -4.72
C GLU A 38 -6.23 -15.52 -3.57
N ARG A 39 -5.00 -15.07 -3.87
CA ARG A 39 -4.10 -14.48 -2.88
C ARG A 39 -4.66 -13.21 -2.22
N TRP A 40 -5.31 -12.34 -3.00
CA TRP A 40 -6.01 -11.17 -2.47
C TRP A 40 -7.16 -11.57 -1.54
N LYS A 41 -7.98 -12.54 -1.94
CA LYS A 41 -9.09 -13.04 -1.13
C LYS A 41 -8.61 -13.55 0.23
N GLU A 42 -7.56 -14.37 0.24
CA GLU A 42 -6.96 -14.87 1.48
C GLU A 42 -6.42 -13.72 2.36
N HIS A 43 -5.65 -12.80 1.77
CA HIS A 43 -5.07 -11.68 2.51
C HIS A 43 -6.14 -10.82 3.18
N PHE A 44 -7.18 -10.44 2.44
CA PHE A 44 -8.27 -9.64 2.99
C PHE A 44 -9.06 -10.41 4.04
N GLN A 45 -9.27 -11.72 3.88
CA GLN A 45 -9.93 -12.51 4.91
C GLN A 45 -9.14 -12.56 6.21
N GLU A 46 -7.81 -12.70 6.16
CA GLU A 46 -6.96 -12.72 7.35
C GLU A 46 -6.90 -11.35 8.04
N VAL A 47 -6.78 -10.27 7.26
CA VAL A 47 -6.66 -8.91 7.79
C VAL A 47 -7.98 -8.42 8.38
N LEU A 48 -9.09 -8.61 7.66
CA LEU A 48 -10.39 -8.04 8.06
C LEU A 48 -11.11 -8.88 9.11
N ASN A 49 -10.89 -10.20 9.16
CA ASN A 49 -11.48 -11.07 10.18
C ASN A 49 -10.50 -11.42 11.29
N ARG A 50 -9.46 -10.60 11.48
CA ARG A 50 -8.51 -10.78 12.58
C ARG A 50 -9.27 -10.61 13.91
N LYS A 51 -9.09 -11.59 14.81
CA LYS A 51 -9.59 -11.48 16.19
C LYS A 51 -8.94 -10.28 16.89
N GLU A 52 -9.60 -9.83 17.95
CA GLU A 52 -9.05 -8.79 18.81
C GLU A 52 -7.61 -9.17 19.23
N PRO A 53 -6.63 -8.27 19.07
CA PRO A 53 -5.26 -8.57 19.45
C PRO A 53 -5.19 -8.83 20.96
N GLU A 54 -4.53 -9.92 21.38
CA GLU A 54 -4.34 -10.26 22.81
C GLU A 54 -3.52 -9.19 23.55
N ASN A 55 -2.61 -8.53 22.84
CA ASN A 55 -1.81 -7.46 23.40
C ASN A 55 -2.58 -6.16 23.28
N THR A 56 -2.98 -5.60 24.42
CA THR A 56 -3.38 -4.21 24.49
C THR A 56 -2.17 -3.35 24.15
N VAL A 57 -2.29 -2.52 23.12
CA VAL A 57 -1.27 -1.52 22.82
C VAL A 57 -1.41 -0.44 23.88
N SER A 58 -0.59 -0.51 24.94
CA SER A 58 -0.44 0.60 25.88
C SER A 58 0.38 1.67 25.17
N ILE A 59 -0.33 2.64 24.58
CA ILE A 59 0.29 3.84 24.02
C ILE A 59 0.73 4.66 25.23
N ASP A 60 2.03 4.65 25.52
CA ASP A 60 2.59 5.50 26.56
C ASP A 60 2.53 6.94 26.04
N ILE A 61 1.52 7.68 26.50
CA ILE A 61 1.39 9.11 26.22
C ILE A 61 2.49 9.77 27.05
N THR A 62 3.72 9.75 26.52
CA THR A 62 4.76 10.60 27.08
C THR A 62 4.30 12.02 26.84
N GLU A 63 3.80 12.67 27.90
CA GLU A 63 3.65 14.11 28.00
C GLU A 63 5.04 14.75 27.90
N THR A 64 5.68 14.61 26.74
CA THR A 64 6.75 15.49 26.36
C THR A 64 6.04 16.77 25.94
N PRO A 65 6.15 17.87 26.69
CA PRO A 65 5.68 19.15 26.20
C PRO A 65 6.39 19.36 24.86
N LEU A 66 5.61 19.41 23.78
CA LEU A 66 6.10 19.83 22.48
C LEU A 66 6.52 21.29 22.67
N GLU A 67 7.80 21.52 23.00
CA GLU A 67 8.39 22.85 22.89
C GLU A 67 8.38 23.21 21.40
N LEU A 68 7.27 23.83 21.01
CA LEU A 68 7.16 24.58 19.78
C LEU A 68 8.06 25.79 19.94
N ASP A 69 9.21 25.76 19.27
CA ASP A 69 10.09 26.91 19.10
C ASP A 69 9.32 27.95 18.27
N ILE A 70 8.83 29.01 18.94
CA ILE A 70 8.18 30.18 18.34
C ILE A 70 9.19 31.32 18.26
#